data_AF-A0A496A2L4-F1
#
_entry.id   AF-A0A496A2L4-F1
#
_cell.length_a   1.000
_cell.length_b   1.000
_cell.length_c   1.000
_cell.angle_alpha   90.00
_cell.angle_beta   90.00
_cell.angle_gamma   90.00
#
_symmetry.space_group_name_H-M   'P 1'
#
loop_
_entity.id
_entity.type
_entity.pdbx_description
1 polymer ?
#
loop_
_entity_poly.entity_id
_entity_poly.type
_entity_poly.pdbx_seq_one_letter_code
_entity_poly.pdbx_strand_id
1 'polypeptide(L)'
;MNDGFDDEQDSSLVPSQVTMSVPKLNARQRAIYQGLKDIGEEIEAFYLDGLKILQDDNLQTAAYLLVHIAREIDGGLRDILSSDEGKKNIQKQLTTEVLAKFGDPNELKERRGHIASILAALGIEDVGTLLPDDVRINFATRWINVSPQFPRFVHRRGVWKSPVPEKKSRIFGMNLRVYWKF
;
A
#
# COMPACT_ATOMS: atom_id res chain seq x y z
N MET A 1 -38.10 -49.18 29.16
CA MET A 1 -37.21 -49.79 28.13
C MET A 1 -36.40 -48.65 27.57
N ASN A 2 -35.09 -48.86 27.56
CA ASN A 2 -34.02 -47.89 27.37
C ASN A 2 -33.13 -48.48 26.27
N ASP A 3 -32.98 -47.73 25.17
CA ASP A 3 -32.21 -48.07 23.98
C ASP A 3 -32.40 -46.89 23.02
N GLY A 4 -31.48 -45.95 22.79
CA GLY A 4 -30.04 -45.93 22.95
C GLY A 4 -29.62 -44.81 22.00
N PHE A 5 -29.23 -43.66 22.55
CA PHE A 5 -28.70 -42.53 21.79
C PHE A 5 -27.42 -42.09 22.48
N ASP A 6 -26.47 -43.02 22.53
CA ASP A 6 -25.08 -42.75 22.86
C ASP A 6 -24.35 -42.50 21.55
N ASP A 7 -24.33 -41.25 21.11
CA ASP A 7 -23.26 -40.75 20.27
C ASP A 7 -22.62 -39.59 21.04
N GLU A 8 -21.68 -39.96 21.91
CA GLU A 8 -20.67 -39.07 22.46
C GLU A 8 -19.94 -38.40 21.29
N GLN A 9 -20.27 -37.14 21.00
CA GLN A 9 -19.38 -36.28 20.23
C GLN A 9 -18.16 -36.00 21.11
N ASP A 10 -17.12 -36.81 20.90
CA ASP A 10 -15.76 -36.52 21.29
C ASP A 10 -15.35 -35.16 20.68
N SER A 11 -15.47 -34.12 21.49
CA SER A 11 -15.11 -32.74 21.16
C SER A 11 -13.64 -32.43 21.44
N SER A 12 -12.76 -33.45 21.44
CA SER A 12 -11.33 -33.29 21.70
C SER A 12 -10.49 -32.85 20.49
N LEU A 13 -11.11 -32.31 19.43
CA LEU A 13 -10.34 -31.55 18.43
C LEU A 13 -10.05 -30.15 18.99
N VAL A 14 -8.95 -30.09 19.75
CA VAL A 14 -8.23 -28.86 20.06
C VAL A 14 -8.13 -28.04 18.77
N PRO A 15 -8.55 -26.76 18.73
CA PRO A 15 -8.40 -25.94 17.53
C PRO A 15 -6.93 -26.01 17.16
N SER A 16 -6.64 -26.61 15.99
CA SER A 16 -5.31 -26.62 15.43
C SER A 16 -4.86 -25.18 15.45
N GLN A 17 -3.87 -24.90 16.29
CA GLN A 17 -3.21 -23.60 16.35
C GLN A 17 -2.89 -23.27 14.90
N VAL A 18 -3.65 -22.34 14.32
CA VAL A 18 -3.32 -21.79 13.01
C VAL A 18 -2.05 -21.02 13.31
N THR A 19 -0.92 -21.73 13.29
CA THR A 19 0.39 -21.13 13.26
C THR A 19 0.45 -20.45 11.91
N MET A 20 -0.09 -19.23 11.85
CA MET A 20 0.16 -18.29 10.78
C MET A 20 1.67 -18.23 10.66
N SER A 21 2.21 -18.95 9.69
CA SER A 21 3.64 -19.03 9.49
C SER A 21 4.11 -17.61 9.25
N VAL A 22 5.02 -17.13 10.10
CA VAL A 22 5.61 -15.80 9.93
C VAL A 22 6.22 -15.79 8.53
N PRO A 23 5.81 -14.86 7.64
CA PRO A 23 6.26 -14.88 6.25
C PRO A 23 7.79 -14.82 6.24
N LYS A 24 8.43 -15.67 5.42
CA LYS A 24 9.89 -15.69 5.33
C LYS A 24 10.35 -14.41 4.63
N LEU A 25 10.76 -13.43 5.43
CA LEU A 25 11.20 -12.13 4.94
C LEU A 25 12.61 -12.22 4.34
N ASN A 26 12.81 -11.61 3.18
CA ASN A 26 14.17 -11.31 2.70
C ASN A 26 14.75 -10.11 3.47
N ALA A 27 16.05 -9.82 3.28
CA ALA A 27 16.74 -8.75 4.01
C ALA A 27 16.07 -7.38 3.83
N ARG A 28 15.56 -7.11 2.64
CA ARG A 28 14.90 -5.85 2.31
C ARG A 28 13.52 -5.73 2.95
N GLN A 29 12.72 -6.79 2.88
CA GLN A 29 11.42 -6.86 3.55
C GLN A 29 11.55 -6.67 5.06
N ARG A 30 12.61 -7.23 5.67
CA ARG A 30 12.93 -6.96 7.08
C ARG A 30 13.24 -5.49 7.35
N ALA A 31 14.02 -4.85 6.49
CA ALA A 31 14.37 -3.44 6.66
C ALA A 31 13.14 -2.53 6.58
N ILE A 32 12.23 -2.79 5.63
CA ILE A 32 10.98 -2.04 5.50
C ILE A 32 10.08 -2.30 6.71
N TYR A 33 9.89 -3.57 7.08
CA TYR A 33 9.11 -3.95 8.25
C TYR A 33 9.61 -3.21 9.50
N GLN A 34 10.92 -3.20 9.74
CA GLN A 34 11.49 -2.49 10.88
C GLN A 34 11.26 -0.98 10.80
N GLY A 35 11.45 -0.36 9.62
CA GLY A 35 11.20 1.07 9.46
C GLY A 35 9.73 1.45 9.67
N LEU A 36 8.79 0.62 9.22
CA LEU A 36 7.36 0.83 9.47
C LEU A 36 7.00 0.61 10.94
N LYS A 37 7.63 -0.37 11.60
CA LYS A 37 7.49 -0.62 13.03
C LYS A 37 7.91 0.59 13.86
N ASP A 38 9.02 1.22 13.48
CA ASP A 38 9.54 2.41 14.15
C ASP A 38 8.60 3.63 13.98
N ILE A 39 7.72 3.61 12.96
CA ILE A 39 6.68 4.63 12.72
C ILE A 39 5.40 4.31 13.51
N GLY A 40 4.92 3.06 13.48
CA GLY A 40 3.72 2.66 14.22
C GLY A 40 3.27 1.22 13.98
N GLU A 41 2.71 0.61 15.03
CA GLU A 41 2.30 -0.81 15.07
C GLU A 41 1.24 -1.17 14.00
N GLU A 42 0.33 -0.25 13.69
CA GLU A 42 -0.72 -0.50 12.70
C GLU A 42 -0.16 -0.60 11.27
N ILE A 43 0.76 0.29 10.90
CA ILE A 43 1.35 0.31 9.55
C ILE A 43 2.27 -0.92 9.34
N GLU A 44 3.01 -1.36 10.37
CA GLU A 44 3.76 -2.61 10.27
C GLU A 44 2.86 -3.84 10.13
N ALA A 45 1.71 -3.86 10.80
CA ALA A 45 0.76 -4.97 10.73
C ALA A 45 0.18 -5.08 9.32
N PHE A 46 -0.24 -3.95 8.73
CA PHE A 46 -0.66 -3.89 7.33
C PHE A 46 0.41 -4.43 6.38
N TYR A 47 1.69 -4.06 6.58
CA TYR A 47 2.77 -4.55 5.75
C TYR A 47 2.97 -6.07 5.88
N LEU A 48 2.97 -6.61 7.10
CA LEU A 48 3.08 -8.06 7.31
C LEU A 48 1.92 -8.83 6.69
N ASP A 49 0.69 -8.33 6.82
CA ASP A 49 -0.48 -8.98 6.24
C ASP A 49 -0.44 -8.96 4.72
N GLY A 50 0.03 -7.86 4.12
CA GLY A 50 0.27 -7.79 2.68
C GLY A 50 1.29 -8.83 2.22
N LEU A 51 2.37 -9.07 2.98
CA LEU A 51 3.34 -10.10 2.67
C LEU A 51 2.79 -11.52 2.81
N LYS A 52 1.93 -11.78 3.79
CA LYS A 52 1.25 -13.08 3.92
C LYS A 52 0.33 -13.33 2.73
N ILE A 53 -0.47 -12.34 2.34
CA ILE A 53 -1.36 -12.41 1.16
C ILE A 53 -0.56 -12.68 -0.11
N LEU A 54 0.59 -12.00 -0.28
CA LEU A 54 1.46 -12.18 -1.46
C LEU A 54 2.08 -13.57 -1.55
N GLN A 55 2.16 -14.29 -0.42
CA GLN A 55 2.73 -15.65 -0.36
C GLN A 55 1.67 -16.75 -0.42
N ASP A 56 0.38 -16.39 -0.34
CA ASP A 56 -0.73 -17.34 -0.42
C ASP A 56 -1.31 -17.42 -1.84
N ASP A 57 -0.84 -18.42 -2.58
CA ASP A 57 -1.32 -18.72 -3.95
C ASP A 57 -2.82 -19.14 -4.00
N ASN A 58 -3.48 -19.38 -2.87
CA ASN A 58 -4.88 -19.83 -2.83
C ASN A 58 -5.89 -18.67 -2.77
N LEU A 59 -5.42 -17.44 -2.51
CA LEU A 59 -6.31 -16.30 -2.28
C LEU A 59 -6.72 -15.63 -3.60
N GLN A 60 -7.91 -15.96 -4.09
CA GLN A 60 -8.42 -15.45 -5.36
C GLN A 60 -8.59 -13.91 -5.40
N THR A 61 -8.75 -13.28 -4.25
CA THR A 61 -8.93 -11.83 -4.09
C THR A 61 -7.65 -11.12 -3.64
N ALA A 62 -6.48 -11.78 -3.68
CA ALA A 62 -5.21 -11.23 -3.22
C ALA A 62 -4.93 -9.81 -3.75
N ALA A 63 -5.08 -9.59 -5.07
CA ALA A 63 -4.85 -8.28 -5.67
C ALA A 63 -5.75 -7.17 -5.08
N TYR A 64 -6.98 -7.49 -4.71
CA TYR A 64 -7.91 -6.54 -4.10
C TYR A 64 -7.45 -6.15 -2.69
N LEU A 65 -7.11 -7.15 -1.89
CA LEU A 65 -6.67 -6.96 -0.50
C LEU A 65 -5.31 -6.24 -0.43
N LEU A 66 -4.37 -6.60 -1.31
CA LEU A 66 -3.07 -5.94 -1.40
C LEU A 66 -3.18 -4.46 -1.70
N VAL A 67 -4.13 -4.06 -2.56
CA VAL A 67 -4.30 -2.63 -2.88
C VAL A 67 -4.93 -1.87 -1.71
N HIS A 68 -5.88 -2.48 -0.99
CA HIS A 68 -6.42 -1.88 0.23
C HIS A 68 -5.32 -1.64 1.26
N ILE A 69 -4.53 -2.67 1.54
CA ILE A 69 -3.37 -2.57 2.44
C ILE A 69 -2.42 -1.46 1.98
N ALA A 70 -2.08 -1.41 0.68
CA ALA A 70 -1.20 -0.37 0.14
C ALA A 70 -1.79 1.04 0.32
N ARG A 71 -3.12 1.19 0.20
CA ARG A 71 -3.81 2.46 0.43
C ARG A 71 -3.75 2.89 1.89
N GLU A 72 -3.95 1.97 2.83
CA GLU A 72 -3.88 2.29 4.26
C GLU A 72 -2.46 2.70 4.66
N ILE A 73 -1.44 1.99 4.16
CA ILE A 73 -0.03 2.38 4.36
C ILE A 73 0.25 3.76 3.73
N ASP A 74 -0.20 4.01 2.50
CA ASP A 74 -0.04 5.31 1.83
C ASP A 74 -0.67 6.46 2.60
N GLY A 75 -1.90 6.27 3.08
CA GLY A 75 -2.63 7.26 3.87
C GLY A 75 -1.92 7.51 5.20
N GLY A 76 -1.67 6.44 5.96
CA GLY A 76 -1.04 6.53 7.27
C GLY A 76 0.34 7.20 7.24
N LEU A 77 1.19 6.84 6.27
CA LEU A 77 2.50 7.50 6.11
C LEU A 77 2.35 8.99 5.84
N ARG A 78 1.41 9.38 4.98
CA ARG A 78 1.19 10.79 4.67
C ARG A 78 0.62 11.55 5.87
N ASP A 79 -0.30 10.96 6.61
CA ASP A 79 -0.93 11.61 7.76
C ASP A 79 0.05 11.78 8.93
N ILE A 80 0.99 10.84 9.12
CA ILE A 80 2.02 10.92 10.17
C ILE A 80 3.16 11.87 9.78
N LEU A 81 3.64 11.80 8.53
CA LEU A 81 4.87 12.48 8.11
C LEU A 81 4.62 13.86 7.48
N SER A 82 3.40 14.16 7.05
CA SER A 82 3.04 15.48 6.51
C SER A 82 2.40 16.35 7.56
N SER A 83 3.04 17.48 7.90
CA SER A 83 2.34 18.53 8.66
C SER A 83 1.32 19.27 7.77
N ASP A 84 0.23 19.73 8.38
CA ASP A 84 -0.78 20.55 7.68
C ASP A 84 -0.20 21.84 7.12
N GLU A 85 0.73 22.46 7.86
CA GLU A 85 1.42 23.66 7.45
C GLU A 85 2.34 23.39 6.26
N GLY A 86 3.16 22.34 6.33
CA GLY A 86 4.05 21.93 5.24
C GLY A 86 3.27 21.65 3.96
N LYS A 87 2.17 20.89 4.07
CA LYS A 87 1.27 20.62 2.93
C LYS A 87 0.70 21.90 2.32
N LYS A 88 0.19 22.83 3.13
CA LYS A 88 -0.37 24.11 2.65
C LYS A 88 0.69 24.96 1.96
N ASN A 89 1.91 25.00 2.49
CA ASN A 89 3.01 25.77 1.93
C ASN A 89 3.45 25.18 0.58
N ILE A 90 3.66 23.87 0.51
CA ILE A 90 3.99 23.18 -0.74
C ILE A 90 2.87 23.37 -1.77
N GLN A 91 1.60 23.24 -1.38
CA GLN A 91 0.48 23.38 -2.32
C GLN A 91 0.46 24.75 -3.01
N LYS A 92 0.91 25.83 -2.35
CA LYS A 92 1.06 27.16 -2.95
C LYS A 92 2.21 27.22 -3.97
N GLN A 93 3.24 26.40 -3.79
CA GLN A 93 4.41 26.33 -4.68
C GLN A 93 4.15 25.46 -5.93
N LEU A 94 3.10 24.63 -5.96
CA LEU A 94 2.78 23.72 -7.07
C LEU A 94 2.18 24.45 -8.29
N THR A 95 2.99 25.28 -8.94
CA THR A 95 2.68 25.91 -10.24
C THR A 95 2.73 24.86 -11.36
N THR A 96 2.28 25.25 -12.57
CA THR A 96 2.32 24.37 -13.76
C THR A 96 3.75 23.92 -14.09
N GLU A 97 4.71 24.84 -13.95
CA GLU A 97 6.14 24.60 -14.21
C GLU A 97 6.72 23.62 -13.20
N VAL A 98 6.35 23.74 -11.92
CA VAL A 98 6.77 22.81 -10.87
C VAL A 98 6.13 21.44 -11.06
N LEU A 99 4.85 21.39 -11.43
CA LEU A 99 4.16 20.12 -11.71
C LEU A 99 4.79 19.35 -12.88
N ALA A 100 5.35 20.07 -13.87
CA ALA A 100 6.02 19.45 -15.01
C ALA A 100 7.25 18.61 -14.60
N LYS A 101 7.81 18.85 -13.41
CA LYS A 101 8.90 18.02 -12.84
C LYS A 101 8.43 16.60 -12.50
N PHE A 102 7.13 16.38 -12.31
CA PHE A 102 6.56 15.11 -11.85
C PHE A 102 5.72 14.39 -12.93
N GLY A 103 5.37 15.05 -14.03
CA GLY A 103 4.55 14.49 -15.11
C GLY A 103 3.78 15.56 -15.88
N ASP A 104 2.71 15.17 -16.59
CA ASP A 104 1.86 16.12 -17.31
C ASP A 104 1.10 17.04 -16.32
N PRO A 105 1.37 18.36 -16.31
CA PRO A 105 0.70 19.30 -15.41
C PRO A 105 -0.83 19.30 -15.53
N ASN A 106 -1.37 19.01 -16.72
CA ASN A 106 -2.82 19.00 -16.95
C ASN A 106 -3.51 17.85 -16.22
N GLU A 107 -2.83 16.71 -16.11
CA GLU A 107 -3.33 15.55 -15.36
C GLU A 107 -3.11 15.70 -13.84
N LEU A 108 -2.12 16.50 -13.45
CA LEU A 108 -1.70 16.64 -12.05
C LEU A 108 -2.39 17.79 -11.31
N LYS A 109 -2.93 18.78 -12.02
CA LYS A 109 -3.56 19.98 -11.41
C LYS A 109 -4.67 19.66 -10.40
N GLU A 110 -5.49 18.65 -10.69
CA GLU A 110 -6.61 18.25 -9.82
C GLU A 110 -6.14 17.47 -8.57
N ARG A 111 -4.86 17.08 -8.54
CA ARG A 111 -4.25 16.27 -7.48
C ARG A 111 -3.26 17.06 -6.63
N ARG A 112 -3.21 18.39 -6.76
CA ARG A 112 -2.25 19.27 -6.06
C ARG A 112 -2.20 19.02 -4.55
N GLY A 113 -3.35 18.86 -3.89
CA GLY A 113 -3.39 18.59 -2.45
C GLY A 113 -2.77 17.23 -2.06
N HIS A 114 -2.93 16.22 -2.91
CA HIS A 114 -2.33 14.89 -2.70
C HIS A 114 -0.82 14.90 -2.98
N ILE A 115 -0.41 15.56 -4.07
CA ILE A 115 1.00 15.77 -4.40
C ILE A 115 1.71 16.53 -3.27
N ALA A 116 1.11 17.60 -2.76
CA ALA A 116 1.67 18.38 -1.65
C ALA A 116 1.86 17.53 -0.38
N SER A 117 0.90 16.65 -0.08
CA SER A 117 0.99 15.72 1.05
C SER A 117 2.12 14.70 0.89
N ILE A 118 2.35 14.19 -0.33
CA ILE A 118 3.50 13.31 -0.63
C ILE A 118 4.82 14.06 -0.43
N LEU A 119 4.94 15.26 -1.01
CA LEU A 119 6.18 16.04 -0.93
C LEU A 119 6.49 16.45 0.52
N ALA A 120 5.47 16.84 1.29
CA ALA A 120 5.62 17.15 2.71
C ALA A 120 6.10 15.93 3.51
N ALA A 121 5.52 14.74 3.25
CA ALA A 121 5.95 13.50 3.91
C ALA A 121 7.41 13.12 3.59
N LEU A 122 7.97 13.60 2.48
CA LEU A 122 9.37 13.42 2.10
C LEU A 122 10.30 14.50 2.67
N GLY A 123 9.79 15.41 3.52
CA GLY A 123 10.57 16.51 4.08
C GLY A 123 11.02 17.53 3.03
N ILE A 124 10.25 17.68 1.93
CA ILE A 124 10.52 18.68 0.90
C ILE A 124 9.81 19.97 1.30
N GLU A 125 10.58 21.00 1.67
CA GLU A 125 10.02 22.30 2.08
C GLU A 125 9.93 23.29 0.92
N ASP A 126 10.87 23.20 -0.03
CA ASP A 126 10.95 24.05 -1.21
C ASP A 126 11.04 23.18 -2.47
N VAL A 127 9.97 23.15 -3.26
CA VAL A 127 9.87 22.35 -4.49
C VAL A 127 10.55 23.05 -5.68
N GLY A 128 10.72 24.37 -5.59
CA GLY A 128 11.37 25.19 -6.62
C GLY A 128 12.84 24.82 -6.79
N THR A 129 13.52 24.56 -5.68
CA THR A 129 14.97 24.25 -5.61
C THR A 129 15.33 22.81 -5.98
N LEU A 130 14.34 21.93 -6.09
CA LEU A 130 14.56 20.54 -6.47
C LEU A 130 15.11 20.41 -7.90
N LEU A 131 16.29 19.80 -8.01
CA LEU A 131 16.99 19.53 -9.27
C LEU A 131 16.53 18.21 -9.89
N PRO A 132 16.43 18.07 -11.22
CA PRO A 132 15.91 16.88 -11.89
C PRO A 132 16.48 15.54 -11.42
N ASP A 133 17.76 15.51 -11.03
CA ASP A 133 18.46 14.29 -10.59
C ASP A 133 18.32 14.00 -9.08
N ASP A 134 17.59 14.83 -8.32
CA ASP A 134 17.36 14.61 -6.90
C ASP A 134 16.58 13.29 -6.68
N VAL A 135 17.15 12.40 -5.86
CA VAL A 135 16.56 11.10 -5.54
C VAL A 135 15.15 11.23 -4.96
N ARG A 136 14.86 12.32 -4.25
CA ARG A 136 13.54 12.60 -3.67
C ARG A 136 12.53 12.95 -4.75
N ILE A 137 12.93 13.62 -5.84
CA ILE A 137 12.05 13.82 -7.01
C ILE A 137 11.72 12.47 -7.63
N ASN A 138 12.72 11.64 -7.89
CA ASN A 138 12.52 10.34 -8.51
C ASN A 138 11.58 9.46 -7.67
N PHE A 139 11.74 9.48 -6.34
CA PHE A 139 10.86 8.78 -5.43
C PHE A 139 9.45 9.39 -5.41
N ALA A 140 9.33 10.72 -5.26
CA ALA A 140 8.06 11.44 -5.26
C ALA A 140 7.26 11.20 -6.55
N THR A 141 7.89 11.31 -7.71
CA THR A 141 7.29 11.04 -9.03
C THR A 141 6.69 9.64 -9.08
N ARG A 142 7.44 8.64 -8.59
CA ARG A 142 6.92 7.26 -8.53
C ARG A 142 5.73 7.14 -7.59
N TRP A 143 5.79 7.76 -6.42
CA TRP A 143 4.69 7.75 -5.45
C TRP A 143 3.43 8.42 -6.04
N ILE A 144 3.57 9.62 -6.59
CA ILE A 144 2.50 10.41 -7.24
C ILE A 144 1.80 9.63 -8.35
N ASN A 145 2.54 8.83 -9.11
CA ASN A 145 2.00 8.06 -10.22
C ASN A 145 1.25 6.79 -9.77
N VAL A 146 1.55 6.28 -8.56
CA VAL A 146 1.04 4.99 -8.08
C VAL A 146 -0.16 5.16 -7.16
N SER A 147 -0.07 6.10 -6.22
CA SER A 147 -1.11 6.28 -5.19
C SER A 147 -2.54 6.49 -5.75
N PRO A 148 -2.74 7.28 -6.83
CA PRO A 148 -4.05 7.46 -7.47
C PRO A 148 -4.62 6.19 -8.12
N GLN A 149 -3.80 5.14 -8.29
CA GLN A 149 -4.25 3.87 -8.84
C GLN A 149 -4.93 3.01 -7.77
N PHE A 150 -4.61 3.17 -6.48
CA PHE A 150 -5.19 2.32 -5.43
C PHE A 150 -6.73 2.37 -5.40
N PRO A 151 -7.40 3.54 -5.45
CA PRO A 151 -8.86 3.59 -5.54
C PRO A 151 -9.41 2.85 -6.77
N ARG A 152 -8.72 2.89 -7.92
CA ARG A 152 -9.19 2.25 -9.16
C ARG A 152 -9.26 0.73 -9.07
N PHE A 153 -8.46 0.11 -8.20
CA PHE A 153 -8.47 -1.34 -7.97
C PHE A 153 -9.33 -1.74 -6.77
N VAL A 154 -9.54 -0.82 -5.82
CA VAL A 154 -10.39 -0.98 -4.64
C VAL A 154 -11.88 -0.80 -4.94
N HIS A 155 -12.23 0.04 -5.91
CA HIS A 155 -13.63 0.29 -6.25
C HIS A 155 -14.17 -0.76 -7.22
N ARG A 156 -15.38 -1.25 -6.87
CA ARG A 156 -16.06 -2.42 -7.44
C ARG A 156 -16.03 -2.43 -8.97
N ARG A 157 -15.45 -3.48 -9.55
CA ARG A 157 -15.70 -3.82 -10.96
C ARG A 157 -17.12 -4.40 -11.16
N GLY A 158 -17.78 -4.82 -10.09
CA GLY A 158 -19.11 -5.45 -10.05
C GLY A 158 -19.05 -6.80 -9.33
N VAL A 159 -20.01 -7.10 -8.44
CA VAL A 159 -20.01 -8.33 -7.60
C VAL A 159 -20.08 -9.61 -8.45
N TRP A 160 -20.61 -9.50 -9.66
CA TRP A 160 -20.76 -10.59 -10.63
C TRP A 160 -19.52 -10.84 -11.51
N LYS A 161 -18.42 -10.09 -11.32
CA LYS A 161 -17.22 -10.24 -12.15
C LYS A 161 -16.21 -11.18 -11.50
N SER A 162 -15.51 -11.96 -12.33
CA SER A 162 -14.45 -12.85 -11.86
C SER A 162 -13.32 -12.07 -11.15
N PRO A 163 -12.71 -12.64 -10.10
CA PRO A 163 -11.55 -12.06 -9.46
C PRO A 163 -10.40 -11.86 -10.45
N VAL A 164 -9.67 -10.75 -10.30
CA VAL A 164 -8.49 -10.48 -11.14
C VAL A 164 -7.36 -11.39 -10.65
N PRO A 165 -6.83 -12.31 -11.49
CA PRO A 165 -5.75 -13.19 -11.07
C PRO A 165 -4.51 -12.37 -10.74
N GLU A 166 -3.82 -12.71 -9.65
CA GLU A 166 -2.54 -12.09 -9.26
C GLU A 166 -1.53 -12.13 -10.42
N LYS A 167 -1.41 -13.28 -11.11
CA LYS A 167 -0.53 -13.46 -12.28
C LYS A 167 -0.92 -12.64 -13.51
N LYS A 168 -2.18 -12.17 -13.62
CA LYS A 168 -2.66 -11.26 -14.67
C LYS A 168 -2.71 -9.80 -14.21
N SER A 169 -2.41 -9.51 -12.95
CA SER A 169 -2.13 -8.16 -12.47
C SER A 169 -0.71 -7.72 -12.88
N ARG A 170 -0.39 -7.86 -14.17
CA ARG A 170 0.49 -6.90 -14.83
C ARG A 170 -0.23 -5.56 -14.77
N ILE A 171 -0.09 -4.85 -13.66
CA ILE A 171 -0.53 -3.46 -13.56
C ILE A 171 0.40 -2.68 -14.49
N PHE A 172 -0.02 -2.46 -15.75
CA PHE A 172 0.59 -1.53 -16.70
C PHE A 172 2.13 -1.62 -16.83
N GLY A 173 2.68 -2.82 -17.03
CA GLY A 173 4.14 -3.01 -17.17
C GLY A 173 4.93 -2.94 -15.85
N MET A 174 4.27 -2.78 -14.71
CA MET A 174 4.86 -2.79 -13.38
C MET A 174 4.46 -4.07 -12.63
N ASN A 175 5.46 -4.78 -12.10
CA ASN A 175 5.31 -6.05 -11.40
C ASN A 175 4.97 -5.76 -9.92
N LEU A 176 3.83 -6.22 -9.38
CA LEU A 176 3.48 -5.99 -7.96
C LEU A 176 4.55 -6.52 -6.98
N ARG A 177 5.32 -7.55 -7.37
CA ARG A 177 6.49 -8.01 -6.60
C ARG A 177 7.54 -6.93 -6.42
N VAL A 178 7.56 -5.92 -7.28
CA VAL A 178 8.54 -4.85 -7.24
C VAL A 178 8.24 -3.90 -6.07
N TYR A 179 6.98 -3.66 -5.67
CA TYR A 179 6.66 -2.85 -4.48
C TYR A 179 6.93 -3.53 -3.15
N TRP A 180 6.78 -4.86 -3.08
CA TRP A 180 7.08 -5.63 -1.87
C TRP A 180 8.53 -6.17 -1.83
N LYS A 181 9.28 -5.95 -2.92
CA LYS A 181 10.73 -6.06 -3.00
C LYS A 181 11.37 -4.67 -3.11
N PHE A 182 10.64 -3.59 -2.82
CA PHE A 182 11.17 -2.23 -2.68
C PHE A 182 11.23 -1.78 -1.24
#